data_AF-A0D904-F1
#
_entry.id   AF-A0D904-F1
#
_cell.length_a   1.000
_cell.length_b   1.000
_cell.length_c   1.000
_cell.angle_alpha   90.00
_cell.angle_beta   90.00
_cell.angle_gamma   90.00
#
_symmetry.space_group_name_H-M   'P 1'
#
loop_
_entity.id
_entity.type
_entity.pdbx_description
1 polymer ?
#
loop_
_entity_poly.entity_id
_entity_poly.type
_entity_poly.pdbx_seq_one_letter_code
_entity_poly.pdbx_strand_id
1 'polypeptide(L)'
;MKPNLQLEYESQAASSVTQVFPRILGEERENDYRDDHDEEDSPTHKAIIIIIALCIGLAVLGILSCLIRYFYLRHQQRKMAQVRQQSEAAYQQQNVQLESLCLQTQELAQCPICLMPIPILLQIITPCHHSFHKACLDLWLLNEKICPSCRTSLNL
;
A
#
# COMPACT_ATOMS: atom_id res chain seq x y z
N MET A 1 51.81 39.34 -50.95
CA MET A 1 51.56 38.85 -52.33
C MET A 1 52.43 37.62 -52.57
N LYS A 2 51.90 36.58 -53.24
CA LYS A 2 52.69 35.47 -53.82
C LYS A 2 53.00 35.80 -55.30
N PRO A 3 54.15 35.36 -55.83
CA PRO A 3 54.15 34.32 -56.89
C PRO A 3 55.06 33.12 -56.50
N ASN A 4 54.68 31.86 -56.76
CA ASN A 4 54.86 31.06 -58.00
C ASN A 4 56.35 30.80 -58.36
N LEU A 5 56.84 29.55 -58.40
CA LEU A 5 56.67 28.51 -59.46
C LEU A 5 57.26 29.00 -60.82
N GLN A 6 58.08 28.24 -61.56
CA GLN A 6 58.43 26.80 -61.47
C GLN A 6 59.67 26.46 -62.37
N LEU A 7 60.42 25.42 -62.00
CA LEU A 7 61.26 24.50 -62.81
C LEU A 7 61.86 24.90 -64.18
N GLU A 8 63.17 24.69 -64.32
CA GLU A 8 63.87 24.09 -65.48
C GLU A 8 64.95 23.10 -64.91
N TYR A 9 65.15 21.84 -65.33
CA TYR A 9 65.41 21.28 -66.67
C TYR A 9 66.84 21.67 -67.15
N GLU A 10 67.80 20.78 -67.45
CA GLU A 10 67.79 19.34 -67.80
C GLU A 10 69.18 18.66 -67.59
N SER A 11 69.23 17.32 -67.74
CA SER A 11 70.29 16.37 -68.23
C SER A 11 71.81 16.74 -68.28
N GLN A 12 72.83 15.85 -68.19
CA GLN A 12 73.03 14.50 -68.76
C GLN A 12 74.11 13.65 -67.99
N ALA A 13 74.06 12.30 -68.17
CA ALA A 13 75.12 11.26 -68.28
C ALA A 13 76.52 11.43 -67.59
N ALA A 14 77.26 10.41 -67.10
CA ALA A 14 77.10 8.97 -66.77
C ALA A 14 78.39 8.55 -65.96
N SER A 15 78.71 7.32 -65.52
CA SER A 15 78.22 5.96 -65.73
C SER A 15 78.63 5.03 -64.55
N SER A 16 78.56 3.69 -64.74
CA SER A 16 79.23 2.56 -64.04
C SER A 16 80.10 2.84 -62.79
N VAL A 17 79.98 2.10 -61.67
CA VAL A 17 79.89 0.62 -61.56
C VAL A 17 78.92 0.17 -60.46
N THR A 18 78.26 -0.97 -60.70
CA THR A 18 77.34 -1.74 -59.85
C THR A 18 77.84 -1.96 -58.40
N GLN A 19 76.97 -1.76 -57.39
CA GLN A 19 76.86 -2.62 -56.19
C GLN A 19 75.44 -2.58 -55.59
N VAL A 20 75.10 -3.70 -54.95
CA VAL A 20 73.76 -4.26 -54.67
C VAL A 20 73.06 -3.64 -53.43
N PHE A 21 71.72 -3.49 -53.49
CA PHE A 21 70.83 -3.15 -52.36
C PHE A 21 70.80 -4.28 -51.29
N PRO A 22 70.58 -4.02 -49.98
CA PRO A 22 69.26 -3.56 -49.54
C PRO A 22 69.19 -2.51 -48.41
N ARG A 23 67.95 -2.06 -48.20
CA ARG A 23 67.44 -0.99 -47.33
C ARG A 23 67.17 -1.52 -45.91
N ILE A 24 67.66 -0.83 -44.87
CA ILE A 24 67.29 -1.07 -43.45
C ILE A 24 66.84 0.25 -42.80
N LEU A 25 65.93 0.15 -41.84
CA LEU A 25 65.12 1.23 -41.26
C LEU A 25 65.76 1.87 -40.02
N GLY A 26 65.38 3.14 -39.80
CA GLY A 26 64.97 3.70 -38.50
C GLY A 26 65.88 3.49 -37.28
N GLU A 27 66.64 4.52 -36.93
CA GLU A 27 67.17 4.69 -35.58
C GLU A 27 66.12 5.41 -34.71
N GLU A 28 65.49 4.68 -33.79
CA GLU A 28 64.64 5.26 -32.74
C GLU A 28 65.38 5.18 -31.41
N ARG A 29 65.47 6.31 -30.69
CA ARG A 29 66.00 6.31 -29.31
C ARG A 29 64.94 5.73 -28.39
N GLU A 30 65.29 4.67 -27.68
CA GLU A 30 64.52 4.21 -26.53
C GLU A 30 64.60 5.28 -25.43
N ASN A 31 63.49 5.97 -25.19
CA ASN A 31 63.26 6.64 -23.92
C ASN A 31 62.84 5.58 -22.91
N ASP A 32 63.74 5.24 -21.98
CA ASP A 32 63.41 4.48 -20.76
C ASP A 32 62.51 5.32 -19.85
N TYR A 33 61.23 5.41 -20.20
CA TYR A 33 60.20 5.86 -19.27
C TYR A 33 59.84 4.65 -18.40
N ARG A 34 60.50 4.56 -17.24
CA ARG A 34 60.22 3.54 -16.23
C ARG A 34 58.79 3.70 -15.74
N ASP A 35 57.93 2.85 -16.28
CA ASP A 35 56.53 2.73 -15.88
C ASP A 35 56.46 1.94 -14.58
N ASP A 36 56.63 2.62 -13.44
CA ASP A 36 56.33 2.07 -12.12
C ASP A 36 54.79 2.04 -11.92
N HIS A 37 54.10 1.35 -12.83
CA HIS A 37 52.77 0.82 -12.58
C HIS A 37 52.95 -0.50 -11.83
N ASP A 38 52.88 -0.42 -10.50
CA ASP A 38 52.65 -1.57 -9.63
C ASP A 38 51.29 -2.21 -9.99
N GLU A 39 51.28 -3.06 -11.02
CA GLU A 39 50.17 -3.94 -11.38
C GLU A 39 50.09 -5.12 -10.39
N GLU A 40 50.10 -4.80 -9.09
CA GLU A 40 49.81 -5.75 -8.01
C GLU A 40 48.30 -5.99 -7.97
N ASP A 41 47.80 -6.70 -8.99
CA ASP A 41 46.43 -7.21 -9.10
C ASP A 41 46.21 -8.34 -8.07
N SER A 42 46.29 -7.96 -6.80
CA SER A 42 46.16 -8.88 -5.67
C SER A 42 44.73 -9.42 -5.66
N PRO A 43 44.54 -10.76 -5.68
CA PRO A 43 43.21 -11.37 -5.68
C PRO A 43 42.38 -10.99 -4.44
N THR A 44 43.02 -10.46 -3.41
CA THR A 44 42.41 -9.84 -2.23
C THR A 44 41.52 -8.64 -2.56
N HIS A 45 41.93 -7.73 -3.45
CA HIS A 45 41.16 -6.52 -3.78
C HIS A 45 39.84 -6.86 -4.51
N LYS A 46 39.90 -7.78 -5.47
CA LYS A 46 38.72 -8.32 -6.17
C LYS A 46 37.76 -9.02 -5.20
N ALA A 47 38.27 -9.79 -4.25
CA ALA A 47 37.46 -10.42 -3.20
C ALA A 47 36.79 -9.37 -2.28
N ILE A 48 37.51 -8.32 -1.87
CA ILE A 48 36.97 -7.23 -1.05
C ILE A 48 35.84 -6.49 -1.78
N ILE A 49 36.02 -6.15 -3.06
CA ILE A 49 34.98 -5.51 -3.89
C ILE A 49 33.72 -6.39 -3.96
N ILE A 50 33.88 -7.70 -4.19
CA ILE A 50 32.74 -8.64 -4.23
C ILE A 50 32.00 -8.67 -2.89
N ILE A 51 32.73 -8.73 -1.76
CA ILE A 51 32.12 -8.72 -0.42
C ILE A 51 31.34 -7.43 -0.18
N ILE A 52 31.92 -6.26 -0.51
CA ILE A 52 31.25 -4.96 -0.36
C ILE A 52 29.99 -4.90 -1.24
N ALA A 53 30.07 -5.33 -2.51
CA ALA A 53 28.93 -5.36 -3.41
C ALA A 53 27.80 -6.28 -2.92
N LEU A 54 28.14 -7.45 -2.36
CA LEU A 54 27.17 -8.36 -1.74
C LEU A 54 26.53 -7.76 -0.48
N CYS A 55 27.32 -7.14 0.40
CA CYS A 55 26.81 -6.46 1.58
C CYS A 55 25.84 -5.32 1.22
N ILE A 56 26.18 -4.49 0.22
CA ILE A 56 25.31 -3.42 -0.29
C ILE A 56 24.05 -4.03 -0.91
N GLY A 57 24.17 -5.07 -1.74
CA GLY A 57 23.04 -5.74 -2.37
C GLY A 57 22.05 -6.31 -1.34
N LEU A 58 22.54 -7.01 -0.31
CA LEU A 58 21.72 -7.56 0.77
C LEU A 58 21.07 -6.45 1.62
N ALA A 59 21.78 -5.37 1.91
CA ALA A 59 21.22 -4.21 2.61
C ALA A 59 20.09 -3.55 1.80
N VAL A 60 20.30 -3.33 0.49
CA VAL A 60 19.29 -2.77 -0.42
C VAL A 60 18.08 -3.68 -0.54
N LEU A 61 18.27 -4.99 -0.73
CA LEU A 61 17.16 -5.96 -0.80
C LEU A 61 16.37 -6.02 0.51
N GLY A 62 17.04 -5.97 1.66
CA GLY A 62 16.42 -5.88 2.98
C GLY A 62 15.60 -4.61 3.16
N ILE A 63 16.17 -3.44 2.83
CA ILE A 63 15.49 -2.14 2.90
C ILE A 63 14.26 -2.12 1.97
N LEU A 64 14.40 -2.55 0.71
CA LEU A 64 13.29 -2.63 -0.23
C LEU A 64 12.19 -3.57 0.27
N SER A 65 12.54 -4.74 0.80
CA SER A 65 11.58 -5.68 1.39
C SER A 65 10.84 -5.08 2.60
N CYS A 66 11.56 -4.38 3.47
CA CYS A 66 10.97 -3.63 4.59
C CYS A 66 10.04 -2.51 4.13
N LEU A 67 10.41 -1.73 3.11
CA LEU A 67 9.59 -0.66 2.54
C LEU A 67 8.34 -1.20 1.84
N ILE A 68 8.46 -2.28 1.05
CA ILE A 68 7.32 -2.96 0.41
C ILE A 68 6.37 -3.51 1.49
N ARG A 69 6.89 -4.19 2.52
CA ARG A 69 6.06 -4.71 3.62
C ARG A 69 5.38 -3.58 4.41
N TYR A 70 6.11 -2.51 4.70
CA TYR A 70 5.57 -1.31 5.37
C TYR A 70 4.47 -0.66 4.55
N PHE A 71 4.69 -0.44 3.25
CA PHE A 71 3.69 0.14 2.36
C PHE A 71 2.47 -0.77 2.20
N TYR A 72 2.67 -2.08 2.02
CA TYR A 72 1.59 -3.07 1.93
C TYR A 72 0.73 -3.09 3.19
N LEU A 73 1.34 -3.13 4.38
CA LEU A 73 0.63 -3.08 5.66
C LEU A 73 -0.08 -1.73 5.88
N ARG A 74 0.56 -0.61 5.55
CA ARG A 74 -0.04 0.74 5.65
C ARG A 74 -1.19 0.94 4.66
N HIS A 75 -1.12 0.31 3.49
CA HIS A 75 -2.17 0.30 2.48
C HIS A 75 -3.34 -0.61 2.87
N GLN A 76 -3.07 -1.80 3.42
CA GLN A 76 -4.06 -2.66 4.08
C GLN A 76 -4.80 -1.90 5.19
N GLN A 77 -4.07 -1.24 6.10
CA GLN A 77 -4.65 -0.42 7.17
C GLN A 77 -5.57 0.70 6.64
N ARG A 78 -5.18 1.38 5.55
CA ARG A 78 -6.02 2.40 4.90
C ARG A 78 -7.32 1.80 4.33
N LYS A 79 -7.26 0.65 3.68
CA LYS A 79 -8.46 -0.05 3.17
C LYS A 79 -9.38 -0.51 4.30
N MET A 80 -8.83 -1.09 5.37
CA MET A 80 -9.63 -1.54 6.53
C MET A 80 -10.26 -0.36 7.29
N ALA A 81 -9.58 0.79 7.38
CA ALA A 81 -10.15 2.00 7.98
C ALA A 81 -11.35 2.55 7.19
N GLN A 82 -11.29 2.52 5.85
CA GLN A 82 -12.42 2.93 5.00
C GLN A 82 -13.63 2.00 5.14
N VAL A 83 -13.41 0.68 5.16
CA VAL A 83 -14.50 -0.31 5.38
C VAL A 83 -15.14 -0.11 6.75
N ARG A 84 -14.33 0.10 7.80
CA ARG A 84 -14.83 0.40 9.15
C ARG A 84 -15.69 1.67 9.17
N GLN A 85 -15.20 2.77 8.59
CA GLN A 85 -15.94 4.03 8.52
C GLN A 85 -17.26 3.91 7.74
N GLN A 86 -17.28 3.15 6.64
CA GLN A 86 -18.51 2.87 5.89
C GLN A 86 -19.51 2.04 6.70
N SER A 87 -19.04 1.02 7.43
CA SER A 87 -19.91 0.20 8.28
C SER A 87 -20.50 0.98 9.45
N GLU A 88 -19.71 1.87 10.08
CA GLU A 88 -20.17 2.73 11.18
C GLU A 88 -21.17 3.78 10.67
N ALA A 89 -20.92 4.41 9.52
CA ALA A 89 -21.83 5.39 8.92
C ALA A 89 -23.16 4.76 8.44
N ALA A 90 -23.12 3.58 7.81
CA ALA A 90 -24.33 2.87 7.37
C ALA A 90 -25.18 2.42 8.57
N TYR A 91 -24.56 1.93 9.64
CA TYR A 91 -25.24 1.55 10.87
C TYR A 91 -25.87 2.76 11.59
N GLN A 92 -25.14 3.89 11.66
CA GLN A 92 -25.67 5.16 12.19
C GLN A 92 -26.88 5.64 11.39
N GLN A 93 -26.82 5.62 10.06
CA GLN A 93 -27.93 6.01 9.19
C GLN A 93 -29.17 5.13 9.43
N GLN A 94 -29.01 3.82 9.58
CA GLN A 94 -30.11 2.90 9.87
C GLN A 94 -30.75 3.17 11.25
N ASN A 95 -29.96 3.42 12.28
CA ASN A 95 -30.47 3.71 13.63
C ASN A 95 -31.25 5.03 13.69
N VAL A 96 -30.76 6.10 13.06
CA VAL A 96 -31.47 7.40 12.98
C VAL A 96 -32.84 7.24 12.32
N GLN A 97 -32.96 6.35 11.32
CA GLN A 97 -34.23 6.09 10.66
C GLN A 97 -35.20 5.24 11.50
N LEU A 98 -34.70 4.33 12.34
CA LEU A 98 -35.54 3.63 13.34
C LEU A 98 -36.04 4.58 14.43
N GLU A 99 -35.17 5.46 14.92
CA GLU A 99 -35.49 6.45 15.96
C GLU A 99 -36.51 7.47 15.46
N SER A 100 -36.37 7.97 14.23
CA SER A 100 -37.35 8.87 13.62
C SER A 100 -38.71 8.21 13.37
N LEU A 101 -38.75 6.92 13.03
CA LEU A 101 -40.00 6.16 12.96
C LEU A 101 -40.67 6.08 14.34
N CYS A 102 -39.93 5.70 15.38
CA CYS A 102 -40.48 5.61 16.74
C CYS A 102 -41.01 6.96 17.26
N LEU A 103 -40.33 8.06 16.92
CA LEU A 103 -40.75 9.43 17.26
C LEU A 103 -41.97 9.90 16.44
N GLN A 104 -42.11 9.48 15.19
CA GLN A 104 -43.32 9.77 14.40
C GLN A 104 -44.52 8.92 14.84
N THR A 105 -44.28 7.70 15.34
CA THR A 105 -45.30 6.89 16.00
C THR A 105 -45.46 7.29 17.47
N GLN A 106 -45.65 8.59 17.76
CA GLN A 106 -45.91 9.12 19.11
C GLN A 106 -47.34 8.80 19.61
N GLU A 107 -47.78 7.57 19.36
CA GLU A 107 -48.92 6.88 19.94
C GLU A 107 -48.41 5.56 20.55
N LEU A 108 -47.25 5.61 21.23
CA LEU A 108 -46.75 4.50 22.04
C LEU A 108 -47.77 4.23 23.14
N ALA A 109 -48.53 3.14 22.97
CA ALA A 109 -49.56 2.73 23.91
C ALA A 109 -49.00 2.72 25.34
N GLN A 110 -49.66 3.41 26.26
CA GLN A 110 -49.29 3.42 27.67
C GLN A 110 -49.87 2.19 28.35
N CYS A 111 -49.11 1.53 29.22
CA CYS A 111 -49.62 0.38 29.95
C CYS A 111 -50.58 0.86 31.05
N PRO A 112 -51.85 0.42 31.06
CA PRO A 112 -52.81 0.88 32.06
C PRO A 112 -52.53 0.33 33.48
N ILE A 113 -51.55 -0.58 33.64
CA ILE A 113 -51.16 -1.15 34.94
C ILE A 113 -50.10 -0.27 35.63
N CYS A 114 -49.08 0.19 34.89
CA CYS A 114 -47.95 0.96 35.44
C CYS A 114 -47.87 2.40 34.93
N LEU A 115 -48.75 2.80 34.02
CA LEU A 115 -48.84 4.13 33.40
C LEU A 115 -47.60 4.58 32.61
N MET A 116 -46.68 3.66 32.32
CA MET A 116 -45.48 3.91 31.52
C MET A 116 -45.71 3.55 30.04
N PRO A 117 -45.01 4.21 29.09
CA PRO A 117 -45.03 3.81 27.67
C PRO A 117 -44.63 2.34 27.50
N ILE A 118 -45.31 1.62 26.60
CA ILE A 118 -44.96 0.24 26.24
C ILE A 118 -43.95 0.27 25.07
N PRO A 119 -42.70 -0.18 25.27
CA PRO A 119 -41.79 -0.41 24.15
C PRO A 119 -42.33 -1.56 23.30
N ILE A 120 -42.26 -1.42 21.97
CA ILE A 120 -42.74 -2.43 21.00
C ILE A 120 -42.17 -3.83 21.31
N LEU A 121 -40.90 -3.90 21.75
CA LEU A 121 -40.21 -5.15 22.12
C LEU A 121 -40.75 -5.84 23.38
N LEU A 122 -41.49 -5.12 24.23
CA LEU A 122 -42.08 -5.61 25.49
C LEU A 122 -43.61 -5.61 25.46
N GLN A 123 -44.21 -5.22 24.34
CA GLN A 123 -45.65 -5.17 24.13
C GLN A 123 -46.22 -6.58 23.97
N ILE A 124 -47.19 -6.92 24.81
CA ILE A 124 -48.05 -8.08 24.60
C ILE A 124 -49.47 -7.58 24.33
N ILE A 125 -50.09 -8.14 23.28
CA ILE A 125 -51.48 -7.86 22.90
C ILE A 125 -52.32 -9.06 23.31
N THR A 126 -53.33 -8.86 24.14
CA THR A 126 -54.24 -9.92 24.58
C THR A 126 -55.21 -10.34 23.47
N PRO A 127 -55.87 -11.51 23.57
CA PRO A 127 -56.91 -11.93 22.61
C PRO A 127 -58.09 -10.94 22.47
N CYS A 128 -58.29 -10.06 23.45
CA CYS A 128 -59.25 -8.95 23.40
C CYS A 128 -58.63 -7.62 22.91
N HIS A 129 -57.50 -7.67 22.20
CA HIS A 129 -56.80 -6.55 21.55
C HIS A 129 -56.31 -5.42 22.48
N HIS A 130 -56.04 -5.69 23.76
CA HIS A 130 -55.48 -4.71 24.69
C HIS A 130 -53.97 -4.91 24.87
N SER A 131 -53.22 -3.80 24.96
CA SER A 131 -51.76 -3.79 25.05
C SER A 131 -51.25 -3.57 26.48
N PHE A 132 -50.26 -4.36 26.89
CA PHE A 132 -49.59 -4.24 28.20
C PHE A 132 -48.08 -4.51 28.05
N HIS A 133 -47.26 -4.15 29.04
CA HIS A 133 -45.95 -4.79 29.17
C HIS A 133 -46.14 -6.25 29.56
N LYS A 134 -45.36 -7.16 28.96
CA LYS A 134 -45.39 -8.60 29.32
C LYS A 134 -45.29 -8.82 30.84
N ALA A 135 -44.32 -8.20 31.50
CA ALA A 135 -44.12 -8.35 32.95
C ALA A 135 -45.31 -7.84 33.79
N CYS A 136 -45.95 -6.74 33.38
CA CYS A 136 -47.13 -6.22 34.11
C CYS A 136 -48.35 -7.13 33.95
N LEU A 137 -48.56 -7.69 32.75
CA LEU A 137 -49.64 -8.66 32.52
C LEU A 137 -49.37 -9.99 33.24
N ASP A 138 -48.13 -10.50 33.18
CA ASP A 138 -47.73 -11.73 33.88
C ASP A 138 -48.01 -11.61 35.39
N LEU A 139 -47.62 -10.49 36.01
CA LEU A 139 -47.87 -10.22 37.44
C LEU A 139 -49.36 -10.11 37.78
N TRP A 140 -50.17 -9.50 36.91
CA TRP A 140 -51.62 -9.40 37.10
C TRP A 140 -52.30 -10.77 37.04
N LEU A 141 -51.91 -11.61 36.07
CA LEU A 141 -52.45 -12.95 35.85
C LEU A 141 -52.12 -13.95 36.99
N LEU A 142 -51.18 -13.63 37.89
CA LEU A 142 -50.97 -14.38 39.13
C LEU A 142 -52.14 -14.26 40.11
N ASN A 143 -52.89 -13.15 40.07
CA ASN A 143 -54.02 -12.92 40.96
C ASN A 143 -55.37 -13.12 40.23
N GLU A 144 -55.54 -12.55 39.03
CA GLU A 144 -56.81 -12.58 38.29
C GLU A 144 -56.60 -12.90 36.81
N LYS A 145 -57.25 -13.97 36.31
CA LYS A 145 -57.21 -14.37 34.90
C LYS A 145 -58.19 -13.59 34.00
N ILE A 146 -58.24 -12.27 34.17
CA ILE A 146 -59.10 -11.36 33.40
C ILE A 146 -58.30 -10.18 32.84
N CYS A 147 -58.74 -9.64 31.71
CA CYS A 147 -58.12 -8.45 31.12
C CYS A 147 -58.33 -7.23 32.04
N PRO A 148 -57.26 -6.52 32.47
CA PRO A 148 -57.40 -5.31 33.29
C PRO A 148 -58.29 -4.23 32.67
N SER A 149 -58.27 -4.10 31.33
CA SER A 149 -58.97 -3.04 30.61
C SER A 149 -60.46 -3.33 30.33
N CYS A 150 -60.80 -4.57 29.97
CA CYS A 150 -62.16 -4.93 29.52
C CYS A 150 -62.83 -6.07 30.31
N ARG A 151 -62.15 -6.62 31.33
CA ARG A 151 -62.63 -7.70 32.22
C ARG A 151 -63.01 -9.04 31.55
N THR A 152 -62.79 -9.18 30.24
CA THR A 152 -62.90 -10.46 29.53
C THR A 152 -61.94 -11.49 30.14
N SER A 153 -62.39 -12.73 30.31
CA SER A 153 -61.53 -13.83 30.78
C SER A 153 -60.41 -14.10 29.78
N LEU A 154 -59.19 -14.19 30.29
CA LEU A 154 -57.98 -14.43 29.52
C LEU A 154 -57.62 -15.91 29.62
N ASN A 155 -58.15 -16.71 28.70
CA ASN A 155 -57.68 -18.08 28.46
C ASN A 155 -56.40 -18.02 27.62
N LEU A 156 -55.26 -17.80 28.30
CA LEU A 156 -53.91 -18.05 27.78
C LEU A 156 -53.46 -19.47 28.17
#